data_AF-A0A975PK22-F1
#
_entry.id   AF-A0A975PK22-F1
#
_cell.length_a   1.000
_cell.length_b   1.000
_cell.length_c   1.000
_cell.angle_alpha   90.00
_cell.angle_beta   90.00
_cell.angle_gamma   90.00
#
_symmetry.space_group_name_H-M   'P 1'
#
loop_
_entity.id
_entity.type
_entity.pdbx_description
1 polymer ?
#
loop_
_entity_poly.entity_id
_entity_poly.type
_entity_poly.pdbx_seq_one_letter_code
_entity_poly.pdbx_strand_id
1 'polypeptide(L)'
;MNKVEIHKEICNTLHDTYKAKNADYGDSFSKVRQEYPKAILIRLMDKLERLKRLYEIDYEPQVDESINDTLLDLANYAILELIEREAE
;
A
#
# COMPACT_ATOMS: atom_id res chain seq x y z
N MET A 1 -7.79 1.08 23.42
CA MET A 1 -6.57 0.38 22.98
C MET A 1 -5.37 1.29 23.16
N ASN A 2 -4.24 0.74 23.58
CA ASN A 2 -2.96 1.46 23.61
C ASN A 2 -2.29 1.46 22.22
N LYS A 3 -1.22 2.24 22.03
CA LYS A 3 -0.54 2.36 20.73
C LYS A 3 0.03 1.03 20.19
N VAL A 4 0.45 0.13 21.07
CA VAL A 4 0.97 -1.19 20.70
C VAL A 4 -0.15 -2.08 20.15
N GLU A 5 -1.32 -2.05 20.79
CA GLU A 5 -2.52 -2.76 20.31
C GLU A 5 -2.98 -2.21 18.97
N ILE A 6 -3.03 -0.88 18.80
CA ILE A 6 -3.41 -0.25 17.53
C ILE A 6 -2.44 -0.64 16.40
N HIS A 7 -1.13 -0.60 16.67
CA HIS A 7 -0.12 -1.02 15.70
C HIS A 7 -0.35 -2.48 15.25
N LYS A 8 -0.60 -3.38 16.20
CA LYS A 8 -0.88 -4.79 15.90
C LYS A 8 -2.11 -4.94 14.99
N GLU A 9 -3.20 -4.24 15.29
CA GLU A 9 -4.42 -4.30 14.47
C GLU A 9 -4.19 -3.76 13.05
N ILE A 10 -3.38 -2.71 12.89
CA ILE A 10 -3.00 -2.19 11.56
C ILE A 10 -2.20 -3.25 10.79
N CYS A 11 -1.20 -3.88 11.42
CA CYS A 11 -0.44 -4.95 10.78
C CYS A 11 -1.31 -6.15 10.39
N ASN A 12 -2.27 -6.54 11.24
CA ASN A 12 -3.23 -7.60 10.90
C ASN A 12 -4.07 -7.21 9.68
N THR A 13 -4.56 -5.97 9.65
CA THR A 13 -5.34 -5.44 8.52
C THR A 13 -4.54 -5.47 7.21
N LEU A 14 -3.26 -5.08 7.25
CA LEU A 14 -2.37 -5.15 6.09
C LEU A 14 -2.19 -6.60 5.61
N HIS A 15 -1.99 -7.53 6.54
CA HIS A 15 -1.86 -8.96 6.24
C HIS A 15 -3.13 -9.54 5.60
N ASP A 16 -4.31 -9.25 6.15
CA ASP A 16 -5.59 -9.71 5.60
C ASP A 16 -5.85 -9.09 4.23
N THR A 17 -5.50 -7.82 4.04
CA THR A 17 -5.59 -7.14 2.74
C THR A 17 -4.70 -7.80 1.70
N TYR A 18 -3.45 -8.14 2.05
CA TYR A 18 -2.55 -8.88 1.16
C TYR A 18 -3.14 -10.23 0.79
N LYS A 19 -3.63 -11.01 1.77
CA LYS A 19 -4.26 -12.32 1.51
C LYS A 19 -5.45 -12.23 0.56
N ALA A 20 -6.34 -11.26 0.78
CA ALA A 20 -7.50 -11.04 -0.08
C ALA A 20 -7.08 -10.67 -1.51
N LYS A 21 -6.21 -9.66 -1.67
CA LYS A 21 -5.74 -9.22 -2.99
C LYS A 21 -4.95 -10.31 -3.72
N ASN A 22 -4.12 -11.08 -3.02
CA ASN A 22 -3.38 -12.17 -3.63
C ASN A 22 -4.30 -13.33 -4.06
N ALA A 23 -5.41 -13.57 -3.36
CA ALA A 23 -6.42 -14.53 -3.81
C ALA A 23 -7.14 -14.06 -5.08
N ASP A 24 -7.45 -12.76 -5.18
CA ASP A 24 -8.19 -12.18 -6.31
C ASP A 24 -7.34 -12.01 -7.57
N TYR A 25 -6.10 -11.52 -7.42
CA TYR A 25 -5.22 -11.11 -8.54
C TYR A 25 -4.02 -12.03 -8.74
N GLY A 26 -3.82 -13.00 -7.85
CA GLY A 26 -2.59 -13.80 -7.79
C GLY A 26 -1.36 -12.91 -7.59
N ASP A 27 -0.24 -13.40 -8.11
CA ASP A 27 1.08 -12.78 -7.97
C ASP A 27 1.30 -11.59 -8.93
N SER A 28 0.29 -10.70 -9.03
CA SER A 28 0.28 -9.63 -10.02
C SER A 28 1.38 -8.60 -9.81
N PHE A 29 1.78 -8.33 -8.56
CA PHE A 29 2.85 -7.38 -8.26
C PHE A 29 4.19 -7.91 -8.77
N SER A 30 4.47 -9.19 -8.53
CA SER A 30 5.72 -9.87 -8.88
C SER A 30 5.93 -9.91 -10.39
N LYS A 31 4.85 -10.15 -11.16
CA LYS A 31 4.88 -10.03 -12.63
C LYS A 31 5.29 -8.62 -13.08
N VAL A 32 4.68 -7.59 -12.50
CA VAL A 32 5.02 -6.19 -12.84
C VAL A 32 6.46 -5.87 -12.44
N ARG A 33 6.92 -6.37 -11.29
CA ARG A 33 8.30 -6.16 -10.82
C ARG A 33 9.32 -6.86 -11.72
N GLN A 34 9.04 -8.08 -12.19
CA GLN A 34 9.91 -8.80 -13.12
C GLN A 34 10.06 -8.05 -14.46
N GLU A 35 8.96 -7.52 -14.98
CA GLU A 35 8.98 -6.73 -16.23
C GLU A 35 9.59 -5.34 -16.02
N TYR A 36 9.33 -4.73 -14.86
CA TYR A 36 9.77 -3.39 -14.49
C TYR A 36 10.37 -3.37 -13.08
N PRO A 37 11.68 -3.67 -12.91
CA PRO A 37 12.31 -3.84 -11.60
C PRO A 37 12.23 -2.65 -10.64
N LYS A 38 11.91 -1.45 -11.16
CA LYS A 38 11.79 -0.21 -10.38
C LYS A 38 10.35 0.28 -10.26
N ALA A 39 9.35 -0.52 -10.67
CA ALA A 39 7.94 -0.15 -10.62
C ALA A 39 7.48 0.25 -9.22
N ILE A 40 8.07 -0.32 -8.16
CA ILE A 40 7.78 0.05 -6.78
C ILE A 40 7.98 1.55 -6.51
N LEU A 41 9.01 2.18 -7.08
CA LEU A 41 9.28 3.61 -6.88
C LEU A 41 8.13 4.46 -7.42
N ILE A 42 7.61 4.08 -8.59
CA ILE A 42 6.48 4.76 -9.23
C ILE A 42 5.22 4.58 -8.39
N ARG A 43 4.92 3.35 -7.94
CA ARG A 43 3.74 3.06 -7.10
C ARG A 43 3.75 3.83 -5.79
N LEU A 44 4.89 3.88 -5.11
CA LEU A 44 5.05 4.66 -3.87
C LEU A 44 4.91 6.16 -4.13
N MET A 45 5.53 6.66 -5.20
CA MET A 45 5.42 8.08 -5.57
C MET A 45 3.98 8.48 -5.87
N ASP A 46 3.23 7.69 -6.65
CA ASP A 46 1.83 7.96 -6.97
C ASP A 46 0.96 8.07 -5.69
N LYS A 47 1.16 7.15 -4.74
CA LYS A 47 0.44 7.16 -3.47
C LYS A 47 0.87 8.30 -2.56
N LEU A 48 2.15 8.66 -2.55
CA LEU A 48 2.65 9.81 -1.79
C LEU A 48 2.13 11.14 -2.36
N GLU A 49 2.15 11.33 -3.67
CA GLU A 49 1.60 12.54 -4.30
C GLU A 49 0.10 12.68 -4.03
N ARG A 50 -0.61 11.56 -3.97
CA ARG A 50 -2.00 11.58 -3.52
C ARG A 50 -2.16 11.96 -2.06
N LEU A 51 -1.35 11.38 -1.17
CA LEU A 51 -1.39 11.74 0.25
C LEU A 51 -1.19 13.24 0.44
N LYS A 52 -0.24 13.84 -0.30
CA LYS A 52 -0.02 15.30 -0.31
C LYS A 52 -1.30 16.06 -0.69
N ARG A 53 -1.95 15.68 -1.79
CA ARG A 53 -3.22 16.31 -2.22
C ARG A 53 -4.31 16.20 -1.17
N LEU A 54 -4.44 15.05 -0.49
CA LEU A 54 -5.43 14.85 0.56
C LEU A 54 -5.19 15.73 1.81
N TYR A 55 -3.98 16.27 2.00
CA TYR A 55 -3.65 17.21 3.07
C TYR A 55 -3.80 18.68 2.66
N GLU A 56 -4.09 18.99 1.40
CA GLU A 56 -4.30 20.37 0.94
C GLU A 56 -5.63 20.91 1.49
N ILE A 57 -5.56 22.08 2.13
CA ILE A 57 -6.74 22.84 2.57
C ILE A 57 -7.46 23.26 1.29
N ASP A 58 -8.70 22.81 1.09
CA ASP A 58 -9.57 23.01 -0.09
C ASP A 58 -9.52 21.92 -1.19
N TYR A 59 -8.86 20.78 -0.96
CA TYR A 59 -9.00 19.63 -1.86
C TYR A 59 -10.24 18.79 -1.53
N GLU A 60 -11.23 18.80 -2.41
CA GLU A 60 -12.35 17.85 -2.37
C GLU A 60 -12.00 16.62 -3.22
N PRO A 61 -11.77 15.45 -2.61
CA PRO A 61 -11.39 14.25 -3.36
C PRO A 61 -12.52 13.85 -4.30
N GLN A 62 -12.25 13.76 -5.60
CA GLN A 62 -13.22 13.22 -6.58
C GLN A 62 -13.38 11.69 -6.50
N VAL A 63 -12.61 11.04 -5.64
CA VAL A 63 -12.58 9.59 -5.42
C VAL A 63 -12.69 9.31 -3.94
N ASP A 64 -13.48 8.31 -3.58
CA ASP A 64 -13.83 7.92 -2.21
C ASP A 64 -12.70 7.13 -1.51
N GLU A 65 -11.50 7.70 -1.48
CA GLU A 65 -10.35 7.07 -0.80
C GLU A 65 -9.75 8.06 0.19
N SER A 66 -9.61 7.61 1.43
CA SER A 66 -9.23 8.46 2.55
C SER A 66 -7.71 8.57 2.73
N ILE A 67 -7.28 9.47 3.63
CA ILE A 67 -5.89 9.55 4.11
C ILE A 67 -5.44 8.20 4.68
N ASN A 68 -6.30 7.54 5.46
CA ASN A 68 -5.97 6.27 6.09
C ASN A 68 -5.75 5.17 5.04
N ASP A 69 -6.63 5.08 4.04
CA ASP A 69 -6.48 4.11 2.96
C ASP A 69 -5.18 4.33 2.18
N THR A 70 -4.85 5.60 1.91
CA THR A 70 -3.62 5.96 1.19
C THR A 70 -2.36 5.61 2.01
N LEU A 71 -2.40 5.80 3.34
CA LEU A 71 -1.31 5.40 4.24
C LEU A 71 -1.15 3.86 4.30
N LEU A 72 -2.26 3.13 4.34
CA LEU A 72 -2.25 1.66 4.32
C LEU A 72 -1.71 1.13 2.98
N ASP A 73 -2.08 1.74 1.86
CA ASP A 73 -1.53 1.39 0.54
C ASP A 73 -0.02 1.62 0.46
N LEU A 74 0.48 2.76 0.97
CA LEU A 74 1.91 3.04 1.04
C LEU A 74 2.64 1.94 1.84
N ALA A 75 2.11 1.58 3.01
CA ALA A 75 2.67 0.51 3.84
C ALA A 75 2.65 -0.84 3.10
N ASN A 76 1.53 -1.20 2.47
CA ASN A 76 1.40 -2.46 1.74
C ASN A 76 2.34 -2.55 0.54
N TYR A 77 2.52 -1.48 -0.24
CA TYR A 77 3.48 -1.49 -1.36
C TYR A 77 4.92 -1.69 -0.89
N ALA A 78 5.32 -1.04 0.22
CA ALA A 78 6.64 -1.26 0.79
C ALA A 78 6.82 -2.72 1.26
N ILE A 79 5.79 -3.31 1.89
CA ILE A 79 5.81 -4.72 2.32
C ILE A 79 5.87 -5.67 1.11
N LEU A 80 5.11 -5.42 0.05
CA LEU A 80 5.13 -6.24 -1.17
C LEU A 80 6.54 -6.32 -1.79
N GLU A 81 7.26 -5.20 -1.88
CA GLU A 81 8.65 -5.20 -2.37
C GLU A 81 9.60 -5.96 -1.44
N LEU A 82 9.37 -5.90 -0.12
CA LEU A 82 10.16 -6.70 0.83
C LEU A 82 9.88 -8.20 0.68
N ILE A 83 8.63 -8.60 0.49
CA ILE A 83 8.26 -10.01 0.23
C ILE A 83 9.02 -10.52 -1.00
N GLU A 84 9.01 -9.77 -2.09
CA GLU A 84 9.72 -10.14 -3.32
C GLU A 84 11.23 -10.29 -3.13
N ARG A 85 11.84 -9.46 -2.27
CA ARG A 85 13.28 -9.52 -1.97
C ARG A 85 13.67 -10.70 -1.09
N GLU A 86 12.78 -11.12 -0.20
CA GLU A 86 13.01 -12.26 0.70
C GLU A 86 12.66 -13.61 0.03
N ALA A 87 11.81 -13.58 -1.00
CA ALA A 87 11.42 -14.76 -1.77
C ALA A 87 12.38 -15.10 -2.94
N GLU A 88 13.30 -14.18 -3.28
CA GLU A 88 14.43 -14.38 -4.21
C GLU A 88 15.55 -15.25 -3.61
#